data_AF-A0A2R6QIG9-F1
#
_entry.id   AF-A0A2R6QIG9-F1
#
_cell.length_a   1.000
_cell.length_b   1.000
_cell.length_c   1.000
_cell.angle_alpha   90.00
_cell.angle_beta   90.00
_cell.angle_gamma   90.00
#
_symmetry.space_group_name_H-M   'P 1'
#
loop_
_entity.id
_entity.type
_entity.pdbx_description
1 polymer ?
#
loop_
_entity_poly.entity_id
_entity_poly.type
_entity_poly.pdbx_seq_one_letter_code
_entity_poly.pdbx_strand_id
1 'polypeptide(L)'
;MEIEVKLRLPDSAAHRSVLSLLSPFHRRTRTLRQHNTFFDGASSELSSRRAVLRLRFYDDDDSKCVASLKAKALLVDGVSRVEEDEEEMDPLAGRQCVTAPSRLCGVRG
;
A
#
# COMPACT_ATOMS: atom_id res chain seq x y z
N MET A 1 -3.33 -14.86 0.85
CA MET A 1 -3.75 -14.37 2.18
C MET A 1 -2.53 -13.85 2.90
N GLU A 2 -2.47 -12.55 3.14
CA GLU A 2 -1.39 -11.89 3.89
C GLU A 2 -1.75 -11.88 5.39
N ILE A 3 -0.75 -12.16 6.24
CA ILE A 3 -0.86 -12.09 7.70
C ILE A 3 0.29 -11.24 8.24
N GLU A 4 -0.02 -10.22 9.03
CA GLU A 4 0.98 -9.28 9.57
C GLU A 4 0.64 -8.82 10.99
N VAL A 5 1.67 -8.50 11.78
CA VAL A 5 1.54 -7.87 13.10
C VAL A 5 1.55 -6.36 12.95
N LYS A 6 0.49 -5.69 13.41
CA LYS A 6 0.33 -4.23 13.36
C LYS A 6 0.35 -3.65 14.76
N LEU A 7 1.40 -2.90 15.07
CA LEU A 7 1.57 -2.17 16.32
C LEU A 7 1.57 -0.67 16.05
N ARG A 8 0.79 0.08 16.83
CA ARG A 8 0.81 1.55 16.79
C ARG A 8 1.84 2.05 17.79
N LEU A 9 2.82 2.83 17.32
CA LEU A 9 3.70 3.58 18.20
C LEU A 9 2.95 4.83 18.70
N PRO A 10 3.02 5.15 20.00
CA PRO A 10 2.18 6.21 20.59
C PRO A 10 2.56 7.61 20.10
N ASP A 11 3.85 7.86 19.84
CA ASP A 11 4.36 9.17 19.46
C ASP A 11 5.69 9.10 18.69
N SER A 12 6.22 10.27 18.35
CA SER A 12 7.49 10.42 17.63
C SER A 12 8.72 10.08 18.48
N ALA A 13 8.62 10.11 19.81
CA ALA A 13 9.71 9.73 20.71
C ALA A 13 9.85 8.21 20.73
N ALA A 14 8.75 7.47 20.91
CA ALA A 14 8.71 6.02 20.79
C ALA A 14 9.20 5.54 19.42
N HIS A 15 8.80 6.21 18.34
CA HIS A 15 9.33 5.95 16.99
C HIS A 15 10.86 6.11 16.92
N ARG A 16 11.42 7.20 17.45
CA ARG A 16 12.87 7.42 17.49
C ARG A 16 13.60 6.36 18.33
N SER A 17 13.03 5.96 19.47
CA SER A 17 13.59 4.90 20.30
C SER A 17 13.64 3.57 19.58
N VAL A 18 12.55 3.17 18.90
CA VAL A 18 12.50 1.93 18.10
C VAL A 18 13.53 1.97 16.96
N LEU A 19 13.62 3.08 16.22
CA LEU A 19 14.63 3.24 15.16
C LEU A 19 16.06 3.13 15.70
N SER A 20 16.35 3.73 16.85
CA SER A 20 17.66 3.66 17.48
C SER A 20 18.01 2.22 17.87
N LEU A 21 17.09 1.51 18.53
CA LEU A 21 17.25 0.12 18.93
C LEU A 21 17.45 -0.82 17.73
N LEU A 22 16.73 -0.59 16.63
CA LEU A 22 16.79 -1.44 15.43
C LEU A 22 17.90 -1.03 14.45
N SER A 23 18.64 0.05 14.71
CA SER A 23 19.69 0.55 13.83
C SER A 23 20.78 -0.48 13.46
N PRO A 24 21.21 -1.42 14.33
CA PRO A 24 22.18 -2.45 13.94
C PRO A 24 21.64 -3.43 12.89
N PHE A 25 20.32 -3.57 12.79
CA PHE A 25 19.64 -4.45 11.83
C PHE A 25 19.24 -3.72 10.54
N HIS A 26 19.53 -2.42 10.45
CA HIS A 26 19.14 -1.60 9.32
C HIS A 26 19.97 -1.95 8.06
N ARG A 27 19.27 -2.36 6.99
CA ARG A 27 19.87 -2.46 5.65
C ARG A 27 19.66 -1.12 4.94
N ARG A 28 20.73 -0.34 4.70
CA ARG A 28 20.68 1.00 4.10
C ARG A 28 19.93 1.10 2.78
N THR A 29 19.85 0.02 2.00
CA THR A 29 19.09 -0.06 0.74
C THR A 29 17.58 -0.22 0.93
N ARG A 30 17.05 -0.10 2.17
CA ARG A 30 15.68 -0.51 2.52
C ARG A 30 14.82 0.58 3.18
N THR A 31 15.28 1.83 3.23
CA THR A 31 14.35 2.94 3.54
C THR A 31 13.58 3.24 2.27
N LEU A 32 12.31 2.84 2.23
CA LEU A 32 11.44 3.00 1.06
C LEU A 32 10.56 4.23 1.27
N ARG A 33 10.65 5.22 0.38
CA ARG A 33 9.62 6.26 0.29
C ARG A 33 8.47 5.70 -0.52
N GLN A 34 7.25 5.83 -0.01
CA GLN A 34 6.06 5.25 -0.63
C GLN A 34 4.97 6.31 -0.75
N HIS A 35 4.46 6.50 -1.95
CA HIS A 35 3.26 7.29 -2.20
C HIS A 35 2.12 6.35 -2.57
N ASN A 36 1.07 6.32 -1.73
CA ASN A 36 -0.07 5.43 -1.92
C ASN A 36 -1.27 6.23 -2.42
N THR A 37 -1.76 5.90 -3.62
CA THR A 37 -2.98 6.45 -4.20
C THR A 37 -4.07 5.40 -4.20
N PHE A 38 -5.28 5.77 -3.78
CA PHE A 38 -6.41 4.86 -3.63
C PHE A 38 -7.52 5.19 -4.61
N PHE A 39 -8.23 4.16 -5.04
CA PHE A 39 -9.29 4.26 -6.03
C PHE A 39 -10.53 3.52 -5.53
N ASP A 40 -11.69 4.09 -5.84
CA ASP A 40 -13.00 3.46 -5.67
C ASP A 40 -13.91 3.97 -6.80
N GLY A 41 -15.04 3.31 -7.01
CA GLY A 41 -16.07 3.85 -7.88
C GLY A 41 -16.83 5.00 -7.21
N ALA A 42 -17.56 5.76 -8.01
CA ALA A 42 -18.29 6.94 -7.56
C ALA A 42 -19.35 6.62 -6.47
N SER A 43 -19.78 5.35 -6.37
CA SER A 43 -20.77 4.88 -5.40
C SER A 43 -20.14 4.04 -4.28
N SER A 44 -18.81 4.11 -4.08
CA SER A 44 -18.09 3.31 -3.07
C SER A 44 -18.25 1.79 -3.27
N GLU A 45 -18.21 1.34 -4.51
CA GLU A 45 -18.43 -0.05 -4.93
C GLU A 45 -17.41 -1.03 -4.31
N LEU A 46 -16.15 -0.62 -4.18
CA LEU A 46 -15.12 -1.42 -3.52
C LEU A 46 -15.26 -1.36 -2.00
N SER A 47 -15.39 -0.15 -1.45
CA SER A 47 -15.48 0.03 0.00
C SER A 47 -16.71 -0.67 0.61
N SER A 48 -17.86 -0.64 -0.08
CA SER A 48 -19.09 -1.36 0.33
C SER A 48 -18.90 -2.88 0.38
N ARG A 49 -17.93 -3.40 -0.39
CA ARG A 49 -17.54 -4.82 -0.41
C ARG A 49 -16.31 -5.12 0.45
N ARG A 50 -15.88 -4.16 1.29
CA ARG A 50 -14.66 -4.24 2.11
C ARG A 50 -13.43 -4.54 1.26
N ALA A 51 -13.33 -3.91 0.10
CA ALA A 51 -12.20 -3.99 -0.81
C ALA A 51 -11.55 -2.61 -0.99
N VAL A 52 -10.23 -2.60 -1.23
CA VAL A 52 -9.42 -1.40 -1.44
C VAL A 52 -8.49 -1.66 -2.62
N LEU A 53 -8.61 -0.82 -3.66
CA LEU A 53 -7.65 -0.77 -4.76
C LEU A 53 -6.66 0.35 -4.50
N ARG A 54 -5.36 0.03 -4.56
CA ARG A 54 -4.27 0.98 -4.33
C ARG A 54 -3.19 0.84 -5.39
N LEU A 55 -2.74 1.97 -5.90
CA LEU A 55 -1.46 2.10 -6.61
C LEU A 55 -0.43 2.65 -5.64
N ARG A 56 0.70 1.97 -5.51
CA ARG A 56 1.82 2.40 -4.66
C ARG A 56 3.02 2.71 -5.55
N PHE A 57 3.49 3.95 -5.48
CA PHE A 57 4.74 4.39 -6.10
C PHE A 57 5.86 4.41 -5.07
N TYR A 58 7.06 4.04 -5.50
CA TYR A 58 8.26 3.99 -4.67
C TYR A 58 9.24 5.07 -5.08
N ASP A 59 9.91 5.62 -4.08
CA ASP A 59 10.92 6.67 -4.21
C ASP A 59 10.38 7.97 -4.83
N ASP A 60 11.23 8.99 -4.90
CA ASP A 60 10.81 10.33 -5.36
C ASP A 60 10.72 10.41 -6.90
N ASP A 61 11.29 9.42 -7.60
CA ASP A 61 11.34 9.30 -9.06
C ASP A 61 10.36 8.26 -9.62
N ASP A 62 9.48 7.72 -8.78
CA ASP A 62 8.54 6.64 -9.14
C ASP A 62 9.24 5.42 -9.76
N SER A 63 10.39 5.05 -9.20
CA SER A 63 11.23 3.92 -9.67
C SER A 63 10.46 2.61 -9.83
N LYS A 64 9.35 2.44 -9.08
CA LYS A 64 8.47 1.28 -9.13
C LYS A 64 7.02 1.67 -8.84
N CYS A 65 6.08 1.00 -9.50
CA CYS A 65 4.65 1.07 -9.18
C CYS A 65 4.08 -0.33 -8.94
N VAL A 66 3.27 -0.48 -7.90
CA VAL A 66 2.57 -1.74 -7.58
C VAL A 66 1.09 -1.46 -7.43
N ALA A 67 0.27 -2.17 -8.22
CA ALA A 67 -1.16 -2.24 -8.02
C ALA A 67 -1.47 -3.31 -6.97
N SER A 68 -2.40 -3.02 -6.07
CA SER A 68 -2.78 -3.94 -4.99
C SER A 68 -4.28 -3.89 -4.76
N LEU A 69 -4.92 -5.05 -4.74
CA LEU A 69 -6.31 -5.22 -4.34
C LEU A 69 -6.35 -5.99 -3.02
N LYS A 70 -6.69 -5.29 -1.93
CA LYS A 70 -6.90 -5.89 -0.61
C LYS A 70 -8.39 -6.04 -0.33
N ALA A 71 -8.86 -7.21 0.09
CA ALA A 71 -10.25 -7.48 0.40
C ALA A 71 -10.46 -8.21 1.73
N LYS A 72 -11.63 -8.01 2.34
CA LYS A 72 -12.10 -8.70 3.56
C LYS A 72 -11.14 -8.60 4.75
N ALA A 73 -10.41 -7.49 4.87
CA ALA A 73 -9.42 -7.30 5.93
C ALA A 73 -10.05 -7.45 7.33
N LEU A 74 -9.36 -8.18 8.21
CA LEU A 74 -9.68 -8.34 9.63
C LEU A 74 -8.46 -7.94 10.45
N LEU A 75 -8.63 -7.05 11.43
CA LEU A 75 -7.60 -6.66 12.38
C LEU A 75 -8.12 -6.89 13.80
N VAL A 76 -7.55 -7.88 14.48
CA VAL A 76 -7.93 -8.29 15.84
C VAL A 76 -6.67 -8.50 16.65
N ASP A 77 -6.60 -7.89 17.84
CA ASP A 77 -5.49 -8.02 18.80
C ASP A 77 -4.09 -7.80 18.18
N GLY A 78 -4.00 -6.80 17.29
CA GLY A 78 -2.75 -6.46 16.60
C GLY A 78 -2.36 -7.41 15.47
N VAL A 79 -3.20 -8.39 15.11
CA VAL A 79 -2.96 -9.30 13.99
C VAL A 79 -3.92 -8.99 12.84
N SER A 80 -3.35 -8.60 11.71
CA SER A 80 -4.07 -8.32 10.46
C SER A 80 -4.07 -9.55 9.56
N ARG A 81 -5.24 -9.87 8.97
CA ARG A 81 -5.43 -10.92 7.97
C ARG A 81 -6.19 -10.33 6.79
N VAL A 82 -5.68 -10.49 5.58
CA VAL A 82 -6.29 -9.90 4.38
C VAL A 82 -6.11 -10.79 3.15
N GLU A 83 -7.15 -10.85 2.31
CA GLU A 83 -7.01 -11.39 0.95
C GLU A 83 -6.35 -10.28 0.12
N GLU A 84 -5.18 -10.56 -0.45
CA GLU A 84 -4.44 -9.58 -1.23
C GLU A 84 -3.90 -10.21 -2.50
N ASP A 85 -4.01 -9.44 -3.57
CA ASP A 85 -3.32 -9.64 -4.83
C ASP A 85 -2.51 -8.36 -5.15
N GLU A 86 -1.24 -8.51 -5.47
CA GLU A 86 -0.34 -7.42 -5.84
C GLU A 86 0.33 -7.74 -7.18
N GLU A 87 0.32 -6.76 -8.09
CA GLU A 87 0.99 -6.87 -9.39
C GLU A 87 1.84 -5.63 -9.64
N GLU A 88 3.05 -5.84 -10.17
CA GLU A 88 3.90 -4.75 -10.62
C GLU A 88 3.35 -4.16 -11.92
N MET A 89 3.27 -2.83 -11.96
CA MET A 89 2.76 -2.10 -13.12
C MET A 89 3.82 -1.09 -13.57
N ASP A 90 3.85 -0.80 -14.87
CA ASP A 90 4.65 0.30 -15.41
C ASP A 90 4.32 1.62 -14.68
N PRO A 91 5.31 2.30 -14.06
CA PRO A 91 5.07 3.52 -13.30
C PRO A 91 4.42 4.64 -14.12
N LEU A 92 4.77 4.76 -15.40
CA LEU A 92 4.17 5.77 -16.29
C LEU A 92 2.68 5.48 -16.52
N ALA A 93 2.32 4.22 -16.81
CA ALA A 93 0.92 3.80 -16.89
C ALA A 93 0.17 4.04 -15.56
N GLY A 94 0.81 3.77 -14.42
CA GLY A 94 0.26 4.08 -13.11
C GLY A 94 -0.05 5.56 -12.93
N ARG A 95 0.87 6.45 -13.29
CA ARG A 95 0.64 7.90 -13.22
C ARG A 95 -0.46 8.36 -14.17
N GLN A 96 -0.57 7.76 -15.35
CA GLN A 96 -1.70 8.01 -16.25
C GLN A 96 -3.03 7.58 -15.63
N CYS A 97 -3.07 6.48 -14.87
CA CYS A 97 -4.26 6.06 -14.13
C CYS A 97 -4.61 7.01 -12.98
N VAL A 98 -3.61 7.59 -12.30
CA VAL A 98 -3.86 8.64 -11.28
C VAL A 98 -4.51 9.87 -11.91
N THR A 99 -4.01 10.32 -13.07
CA THR A 99 -4.56 11.48 -13.78
C THR A 99 -5.92 11.19 -14.43
N ALA A 100 -6.12 9.97 -14.92
CA ALA A 100 -7.35 9.53 -15.58
C ALA A 100 -7.76 8.14 -15.05
N PRO A 101 -8.50 8.08 -13.91
CA PRO A 101 -8.88 6.82 -13.27
C PRO A 101 -9.65 5.84 -14.15
N SER A 102 -10.37 6.34 -15.17
CA SER A 102 -11.08 5.50 -16.15
C SER A 102 -10.17 4.56 -16.93
N ARG A 103 -8.86 4.81 -16.98
CA ARG A 103 -7.87 3.91 -17.61
C ARG A 103 -7.74 2.57 -16.87
N LEU A 104 -8.05 2.52 -15.58
CA LEU A 104 -8.09 1.27 -14.81
C LEU A 104 -9.17 0.29 -15.34
N CYS A 105 -10.26 0.82 -15.91
CA CYS A 105 -11.34 0.01 -16.49
C CYS A 105 -10.98 -0.59 -17.85
N GLY A 106 -9.86 -0.17 -18.46
CA GLY A 106 -9.40 -0.62 -19.77
C GLY A 106 -8.41 -1.80 -19.73
N VAL A 107 -7.93 -2.18 -18.56
CA VAL A 107 -7.02 -3.33 -18.40
C VAL A 107 -7.85 -4.60 -18.46
N ARG A 108 -8.01 -5.17 -19.66
CA ARG A 108 -8.53 -6.52 -19.82
C ARG A 108 -7.42 -7.49 -19.39
N GLY A 109 -7.67 -8.27 -18.34
CA GLY A 109 -6.91 -9.48 -18.06
C GLY A 109 -7.13 -10.56 -19.10
#